data_AF-A0A0B6YRD9-F1
#
_entry.id   AF-A0A0B6YRD9-F1
#
_cell.length_a   1.000
_cell.length_b   1.000
_cell.length_c   1.000
_cell.angle_alpha   90.00
_cell.angle_beta   90.00
_cell.angle_gamma   90.00
#
_symmetry.space_group_name_H-M   'P 1'
#
loop_
_entity.id
_entity.type
_entity.pdbx_description
1 polymer ?
#
loop_
_entity_poly.entity_id
_entity_poly.type
_entity_poly.pdbx_seq_one_letter_code
_entity_poly.pdbx_strand_id
1 'polypeptide(L)'
;GLLKERLEANHRAMEATRNELELRESRFSSLDREYRETAHNVRTTSTQFDLFREQLANLLSSISSSIAPTEESLKEIIKRLVIDKKENDLRIEGFENRIKQLTEQLDKELSIHRDLAQRSKKFEVEVMDLAARLRSAEGELAAGDCLRDGFKFDKEKYLRGLQKLGEIMKMDRISLDLGLDMTMDALVVRAEQL
;
A
#
# COMPACT_ATOMS: atom_id res chain seq x y z
N GLY A 1 58.03 78.63 -70.35
CA GLY A 1 57.58 79.87 -69.70
C GLY A 1 56.89 79.50 -68.40
N LEU A 2 57.37 80.03 -67.27
CA LEU A 2 56.99 79.69 -65.89
C LEU A 2 55.47 79.60 -65.64
N LEU A 3 54.69 80.40 -66.36
CA LEU A 3 53.22 80.41 -66.30
C LEU A 3 52.58 79.09 -66.78
N LYS A 4 53.16 78.45 -67.81
CA LYS A 4 52.64 77.19 -68.37
C LYS A 4 52.85 76.02 -67.41
N GLU A 5 54.04 75.92 -66.80
CA GLU A 5 54.32 74.91 -65.77
C GLU A 5 53.46 75.11 -64.52
N ARG A 6 53.24 76.35 -64.07
CA ARG A 6 52.30 76.62 -62.96
C ARG A 6 50.88 76.21 -63.30
N LEU A 7 50.42 76.45 -64.53
CA LEU A 7 49.09 76.03 -64.98
C LEU A 7 48.95 74.51 -65.01
N GLU A 8 49.94 73.80 -65.56
CA GLU A 8 49.97 72.33 -65.61
C GLU A 8 50.08 71.69 -64.21
N ALA A 9 50.83 72.30 -63.28
CA ALA A 9 50.90 71.88 -61.89
C ALA A 9 49.56 72.10 -61.16
N ASN A 10 48.91 73.24 -61.38
CA ASN A 10 47.62 73.56 -60.77
C ASN A 10 46.50 72.67 -61.34
N HIS A 11 46.54 72.36 -62.64
CA HIS A 11 45.62 71.42 -63.27
C HIS A 11 45.75 70.01 -62.68
N ARG A 12 46.98 69.49 -62.54
CA ARG A 12 47.22 68.19 -61.89
C ARG A 12 46.78 68.17 -60.42
N ALA A 13 47.02 69.26 -59.69
CA ALA A 13 46.54 69.39 -58.31
C ALA A 13 45.01 69.42 -58.23
N MET A 14 44.34 70.08 -59.19
CA MET A 14 42.89 70.11 -59.29
C MET A 14 42.30 68.74 -59.65
N GLU A 15 42.94 67.99 -60.55
CA GLU A 15 42.52 66.62 -60.87
C GLU A 15 42.73 65.68 -59.68
N ALA A 16 43.84 65.81 -58.93
CA ALA A 16 44.09 65.03 -57.74
C ALA A 16 43.03 65.29 -56.64
N THR A 17 42.69 66.55 -56.38
CA THR A 17 41.65 66.90 -55.39
C THR A 17 40.27 66.46 -55.84
N ARG A 18 39.97 66.52 -57.15
CA ARG A 18 38.73 65.98 -57.72
C ARG A 18 38.63 64.46 -57.52
N ASN A 19 39.69 63.71 -57.82
CA ASN A 19 39.71 62.26 -57.63
C ASN A 19 39.59 61.88 -56.14
N GLU A 20 40.22 62.63 -55.25
CA GLU A 20 40.08 62.44 -53.80
C GLU A 20 38.65 62.73 -53.31
N LEU A 21 37.99 63.75 -53.88
CA LEU A 21 36.60 64.07 -53.58
C LEU A 21 35.67 62.94 -54.04
N GLU A 22 35.81 62.47 -55.28
CA GLU A 22 35.03 61.35 -55.83
C GLU A 22 35.22 60.07 -54.98
N LEU A 23 36.45 59.78 -54.55
CA LEU A 23 36.72 58.65 -53.64
C LEU A 23 36.06 58.83 -52.27
N ARG A 24 36.08 60.05 -51.72
CA ARG A 24 35.41 60.36 -50.44
C ARG A 24 33.89 60.24 -50.57
N GLU A 25 33.30 60.73 -51.65
CA GLU A 25 31.87 60.60 -51.91
C GLU A 25 31.45 59.13 -52.03
N SER A 26 32.24 58.32 -52.74
CA SER A 26 32.00 56.87 -52.82
C SER A 26 32.07 56.20 -51.45
N ARG A 27 33.09 56.50 -50.65
CA ARG A 27 33.21 55.98 -49.27
C ARG A 27 32.09 56.44 -48.37
N PHE A 28 31.66 57.69 -48.50
CA PHE A 28 30.54 58.23 -47.75
C PHE A 28 29.25 57.50 -48.11
N SER A 29 29.00 57.28 -49.40
CA SER A 29 27.85 56.52 -49.87
C SER A 29 27.86 55.07 -49.39
N SER A 30 29.02 54.41 -49.32
CA SER A 30 29.10 53.04 -48.79
C SER A 30 28.84 53.00 -47.28
N LEU A 31 29.40 53.95 -46.52
CA LEU A 31 29.18 54.05 -45.08
C LEU A 31 27.72 54.38 -44.75
N ASP A 32 27.06 55.27 -45.51
CA ASP A 32 25.64 55.58 -45.31
C ASP A 32 24.77 54.34 -45.55
N ARG A 33 25.10 53.54 -46.58
CA ARG A 33 24.41 52.27 -46.85
C ARG A 33 24.58 51.28 -45.70
N GLU A 34 25.81 51.07 -45.24
CA GLU A 34 26.12 50.15 -44.14
C GLU A 34 25.45 50.61 -42.83
N TYR A 35 25.44 51.91 -42.57
CA TYR A 35 24.72 52.49 -41.42
C TYR A 35 23.22 52.22 -41.49
N ARG A 36 22.58 52.39 -42.65
CA ARG A 36 21.15 52.11 -42.82
C ARG A 36 20.83 50.63 -42.65
N GLU A 37 21.67 49.76 -43.20
CA GLU A 37 21.50 48.31 -43.10
C GLU A 37 21.67 47.83 -41.66
N THR A 38 22.73 48.28 -40.96
CA THR A 38 22.93 47.98 -39.54
C THR A 38 21.80 48.54 -38.67
N ALA A 39 21.35 49.77 -38.90
CA ALA A 39 20.23 50.36 -38.17
C ALA A 39 18.91 49.59 -38.39
N HIS A 40 18.66 49.10 -39.61
CA HIS A 40 17.52 48.25 -39.92
C HIS A 40 17.61 46.90 -39.20
N ASN A 41 18.78 46.27 -39.22
CA ASN A 41 19.03 45.00 -38.56
C ASN A 41 18.84 45.11 -37.04
N VAL A 42 19.38 46.17 -36.41
CA VAL A 42 19.18 46.42 -34.97
C VAL A 42 17.70 46.54 -34.62
N ARG A 43 16.91 47.28 -35.40
CA ARG A 43 15.46 47.40 -35.18
C ARG A 43 14.75 46.06 -35.34
N THR A 44 15.07 45.32 -36.40
CA THR A 44 14.47 44.02 -36.68
C THR A 44 14.74 43.05 -35.53
N THR A 45 16.00 42.93 -35.11
CA THR A 45 16.39 42.06 -33.98
C THR A 45 15.74 42.49 -32.67
N SER A 46 15.65 43.80 -32.40
CA SER A 46 14.94 44.32 -31.21
C SER A 46 13.48 43.88 -31.20
N THR A 47 12.76 44.07 -32.31
CA THR A 47 11.35 43.67 -32.39
C THR A 47 11.14 42.16 -32.26
N GLN A 48 12.05 41.34 -32.80
CA GLN A 48 12.00 39.89 -32.63
C GLN A 48 12.24 39.48 -31.17
N PHE A 49 13.16 40.16 -30.49
CA PHE A 49 13.45 39.91 -29.08
C PHE A 49 12.27 40.30 -28.18
N ASP A 50 11.60 41.42 -28.48
CA ASP A 50 10.39 41.85 -27.77
C ASP A 50 9.27 40.81 -27.90
N LEU A 51 9.00 40.34 -29.13
CA LEU A 51 8.02 39.30 -29.39
C LEU A 51 8.35 37.99 -28.66
N PHE A 52 9.62 37.59 -28.65
CA PHE A 52 10.06 36.39 -27.93
C PHE A 52 9.81 36.51 -26.42
N ARG A 53 10.07 37.68 -25.82
CA ARG A 53 9.78 37.92 -24.40
C ARG A 53 8.29 37.88 -24.09
N GLU A 54 7.45 38.41 -24.97
CA GLU A 54 5.98 38.30 -24.85
C GLU A 54 5.51 36.85 -24.90
N GLN A 55 6.04 36.06 -25.84
CA GLN A 55 5.72 34.64 -25.93
C GLN A 55 6.13 33.87 -24.68
N LEU A 56 7.33 34.13 -24.15
CA LEU A 56 7.79 33.53 -22.90
C LEU A 56 6.92 33.96 -21.71
N ALA A 57 6.56 35.23 -21.61
CA ALA A 57 5.70 35.72 -20.55
C ALA A 57 4.33 35.02 -20.57
N ASN A 58 3.75 34.86 -21.76
CA ASN A 58 2.49 34.15 -21.94
C ASN A 58 2.60 32.66 -21.57
N LEU A 59 3.69 31.99 -21.95
CA LEU A 59 3.92 30.57 -21.64
C LEU A 59 4.10 30.33 -20.13
N LEU A 60 4.82 31.24 -19.46
CA LEU A 60 5.06 31.14 -18.03
C LEU A 60 3.88 31.64 -17.19
N SER A 61 2.95 32.39 -17.81
CA SER A 61 1.77 32.88 -17.12
C SER A 61 0.82 31.73 -16.80
N SER A 62 0.14 31.85 -15.66
CA SER A 62 -0.88 30.89 -15.24
C SER A 62 -2.24 31.59 -15.24
N ILE A 63 -3.33 30.82 -15.13
CA ILE A 63 -4.71 31.35 -14.98
C ILE A 63 -4.79 32.37 -13.83
N SER A 64 -3.93 32.24 -12.82
CA SER A 64 -3.88 33.09 -11.63
C SER A 64 -2.81 34.18 -11.67
N SER A 65 -1.90 34.20 -12.65
CA SER A 65 -0.77 35.15 -12.65
C SER A 65 -0.32 35.51 -14.06
N SER A 66 -0.52 36.78 -14.43
CA SER A 66 0.07 37.37 -15.64
C SER A 66 1.48 37.86 -15.34
N ILE A 67 2.44 37.54 -16.20
CA ILE A 67 3.85 37.92 -16.05
C ILE A 67 4.19 39.04 -17.03
N ALA A 68 4.96 40.02 -16.58
CA ALA A 68 5.48 41.06 -17.47
C ALA A 68 6.57 40.49 -18.40
N PRO A 69 6.60 40.85 -19.69
CA PRO A 69 7.60 40.40 -20.66
C PRO A 69 8.94 41.13 -20.51
N THR A 70 9.41 41.29 -19.27
CA THR A 70 10.72 41.87 -18.95
C THR A 70 11.70 40.75 -18.60
N GLU A 71 12.98 40.96 -18.87
CA GLU A 71 14.01 39.94 -18.66
C GLU A 71 14.12 39.54 -17.18
N GLU A 72 14.03 40.52 -16.28
CA GLU A 72 14.07 40.32 -14.83
C GLU A 72 12.90 39.47 -14.34
N SER A 73 11.67 39.80 -14.76
CA SER A 73 10.48 39.06 -14.34
C SER A 73 10.50 37.62 -14.86
N LEU A 74 10.88 37.42 -16.12
CA LEU A 74 11.02 36.07 -16.69
C LEU A 74 12.07 35.24 -15.95
N LYS A 75 13.25 35.82 -15.66
CA LYS A 75 14.31 35.15 -14.90
C LYS A 75 13.87 34.77 -13.49
N GLU A 76 13.15 35.65 -12.80
CA GLU A 76 12.67 35.39 -11.44
C GLU A 76 11.69 34.22 -11.41
N ILE A 77 10.74 34.19 -12.35
CA ILE A 77 9.76 33.11 -12.46
C ILE A 77 10.43 31.78 -12.80
N ILE A 78 11.38 31.78 -13.75
CA ILE A 78 12.13 30.56 -14.10
C ILE A 78 12.91 30.03 -12.88
N LYS A 79 13.57 30.91 -12.12
CA LYS A 79 14.27 30.51 -10.89
C LYS A 79 13.31 29.89 -9.87
N ARG A 80 12.14 30.50 -9.68
CA ARG A 80 11.10 29.99 -8.78
C ARG A 80 10.61 28.61 -9.22
N LEU A 81 10.27 28.45 -10.49
CA LEU A 81 9.86 27.15 -11.05
C LEU A 81 10.90 26.05 -10.83
N VAL A 82 12.19 26.38 -10.98
CA VAL A 82 13.27 25.41 -10.73
C VAL A 82 13.33 25.01 -9.26
N ILE A 83 13.12 25.93 -8.33
CA ILE A 83 13.07 25.65 -6.88
C ILE A 83 11.85 24.80 -6.56
N ASP A 84 10.66 25.22 -7.00
CA ASP A 84 9.39 24.51 -6.78
C ASP A 84 9.46 23.08 -7.33
N LYS A 85 10.07 22.90 -8.51
CA LYS A 85 10.29 21.59 -9.12
C LYS A 85 11.18 20.71 -8.25
N LYS A 86 12.29 21.25 -7.70
CA LYS A 86 13.16 20.50 -6.78
C LYS A 86 12.45 20.14 -5.48
N GLU A 87 11.66 21.06 -4.91
CA GLU A 87 10.87 20.77 -3.70
C GLU A 87 9.81 19.71 -3.97
N ASN A 88 9.15 19.76 -5.13
CA ASN A 88 8.19 18.74 -5.53
C ASN A 88 8.86 17.37 -5.75
N ASP A 89 10.04 17.32 -6.35
CA ASP A 89 10.80 16.07 -6.50
C ASP A 89 11.10 15.45 -5.11
N LEU A 90 11.52 16.26 -4.13
CA LEU A 90 11.75 15.80 -2.75
C LEU A 90 10.45 15.33 -2.06
N ARG A 91 9.32 16.01 -2.30
CA ARG A 91 8.02 15.56 -1.77
C ARG A 91 7.58 14.25 -2.39
N ILE A 92 7.78 14.07 -3.69
CA ILE A 92 7.48 12.82 -4.39
C ILE A 92 8.30 11.68 -3.79
N GLU A 93 9.61 11.87 -3.62
CA GLU A 93 10.48 10.87 -2.98
C GLU A 93 10.01 10.53 -1.55
N GLY A 94 9.57 11.55 -0.79
CA GLY A 94 8.96 11.35 0.53
C GLY A 94 7.68 10.50 0.48
N PHE A 95 6.80 10.74 -0.48
CA PHE A 95 5.58 9.95 -0.67
C PHE A 95 5.89 8.52 -1.13
N GLU A 96 6.82 8.32 -2.04
CA GLU A 96 7.25 7.00 -2.50
C GLU A 96 7.79 6.16 -1.34
N ASN A 97 8.65 6.75 -0.51
CA ASN A 97 9.16 6.10 0.71
C ASN A 97 8.03 5.74 1.68
N ARG A 98 7.05 6.65 1.85
CA ARG A 98 5.90 6.40 2.74
C ARG A 98 5.01 5.27 2.21
N ILE A 99 4.76 5.24 0.91
CA ILE A 99 4.00 4.17 0.24
C ILE A 99 4.71 2.84 0.47
N LYS A 100 6.03 2.77 0.25
CA LYS A 100 6.82 1.56 0.48
C LYS A 100 6.68 1.05 1.92
N GLN A 101 6.85 1.94 2.91
CA GLN A 101 6.70 1.57 4.33
C GLN A 101 5.30 1.05 4.66
N LEU A 102 4.25 1.71 4.15
CA LEU A 102 2.87 1.28 4.40
C LEU A 102 2.57 -0.06 3.75
N THR A 103 3.09 -0.31 2.55
CA THR A 103 2.97 -1.61 1.88
C THR A 103 3.65 -2.72 2.68
N GLU A 104 4.88 -2.49 3.15
CA GLU A 104 5.60 -3.45 4.00
C GLU A 104 4.86 -3.74 5.31
N GLN A 105 4.26 -2.72 5.94
CA GLN A 105 3.44 -2.89 7.14
C GLN A 105 2.17 -3.69 6.86
N LEU A 106 1.49 -3.42 5.75
CA LEU A 106 0.28 -4.14 5.34
C LEU A 106 0.58 -5.61 5.07
N ASP A 107 1.68 -5.91 4.37
CA ASP A 107 2.09 -7.30 4.10
C ASP A 107 2.37 -8.07 5.39
N LYS A 108 3.02 -7.41 6.36
CA LYS A 108 3.28 -7.99 7.69
C LYS A 108 1.97 -8.29 8.43
N GLU A 109 1.04 -7.34 8.45
CA GLU A 109 -0.28 -7.53 9.08
C GLU A 109 -1.08 -8.64 8.41
N LEU A 110 -1.07 -8.70 7.08
CA LEU A 110 -1.71 -9.79 6.34
C LEU A 110 -1.10 -11.16 6.67
N SER A 111 0.22 -11.24 6.86
CA SER A 111 0.88 -12.49 7.29
C SER A 111 0.41 -12.90 8.68
N ILE A 112 0.43 -11.97 9.65
CA ILE A 112 -0.01 -12.24 11.03
C ILE A 112 -1.48 -12.68 11.04
N HIS A 113 -2.34 -12.00 10.28
CA HIS A 113 -3.75 -12.34 10.20
C HIS A 113 -3.98 -13.75 9.62
N ARG A 114 -3.22 -14.15 8.58
CA ARG A 114 -3.28 -15.52 8.04
C ARG A 114 -2.86 -16.56 9.08
N ASP A 115 -1.79 -16.31 9.83
CA ASP A 115 -1.31 -17.22 10.87
C ASP A 115 -2.32 -17.37 12.01
N LEU A 116 -2.91 -16.26 12.45
CA LEU A 116 -3.97 -16.25 13.47
C LEU A 116 -5.21 -17.00 12.99
N ALA A 117 -5.65 -16.77 11.74
CA ALA A 117 -6.79 -17.48 11.16
C ALA A 117 -6.53 -19.00 11.09
N GLN A 118 -5.32 -19.41 10.70
CA GLN A 118 -4.95 -20.83 10.68
C GLN A 118 -4.95 -21.45 12.08
N ARG A 119 -4.44 -20.73 13.10
CA ARG A 119 -4.49 -21.18 14.49
C ARG A 119 -5.92 -21.27 15.02
N SER A 120 -6.77 -20.28 14.74
CA SER A 120 -8.19 -20.30 15.12
C SER A 120 -8.88 -21.56 14.58
N LYS A 121 -8.67 -21.86 13.29
CA LYS A 121 -9.25 -23.05 12.65
C LYS A 121 -8.79 -24.36 13.31
N LYS A 122 -7.52 -24.44 13.73
CA LYS A 122 -7.02 -25.62 14.46
C LYS A 122 -7.72 -25.77 15.81
N PHE A 123 -7.84 -24.69 16.57
CA PHE A 123 -8.54 -24.70 17.86
C PHE A 123 -10.03 -25.03 17.70
N GLU A 124 -10.70 -24.54 16.66
CA GLU A 124 -12.09 -24.92 16.37
C GLU A 124 -12.24 -26.43 16.15
N VAL A 125 -11.34 -27.04 15.38
CA VAL A 125 -11.34 -28.50 15.17
C VAL A 125 -11.07 -29.26 16.46
N GLU A 126 -10.10 -28.82 17.27
CA GLU A 126 -9.79 -29.43 18.57
C GLU A 126 -10.98 -29.35 19.54
N VAL A 127 -11.68 -28.21 19.58
CA VAL A 127 -12.88 -28.02 20.40
C VAL A 127 -14.00 -28.96 19.95
N MET A 128 -14.19 -29.13 18.63
CA MET A 128 -15.19 -30.06 18.11
C MET A 128 -14.87 -31.52 18.46
N ASP A 129 -13.61 -31.94 18.35
CA ASP A 129 -13.17 -33.29 18.75
C ASP A 129 -13.38 -33.53 20.25
N LEU A 130 -12.94 -32.58 21.08
CA LEU A 130 -13.12 -32.67 22.53
C LEU A 130 -14.59 -32.71 22.94
N ALA A 131 -15.46 -31.91 22.29
CA ALA A 131 -16.89 -31.93 22.54
C ALA A 131 -17.53 -33.28 22.14
N ALA A 132 -17.09 -33.88 21.03
CA ALA A 132 -17.57 -35.19 20.61
C ALA A 132 -17.15 -36.29 21.59
N ARG A 133 -15.89 -36.27 22.04
CA ARG A 133 -15.37 -37.21 23.04
C ARG A 133 -16.06 -37.07 24.39
N LEU A 134 -16.30 -35.84 24.83
CA LEU A 134 -17.03 -35.56 26.07
C LEU A 134 -18.44 -36.15 26.00
N ARG A 135 -19.17 -35.90 24.91
CA ARG A 135 -20.52 -36.43 24.72
C ARG A 135 -20.55 -37.96 24.70
N SER A 136 -19.55 -38.61 24.09
CA SER A 136 -19.43 -40.07 24.10
C SER A 136 -19.25 -40.60 25.53
N ALA A 137 -18.34 -40.00 26.29
CA ALA A 137 -18.07 -40.40 27.67
C ALA A 137 -19.28 -40.17 28.59
N GLU A 138 -19.99 -39.05 28.44
CA GLU A 138 -21.25 -38.77 29.14
C GLU A 138 -22.32 -39.83 28.82
N GLY A 139 -22.41 -40.27 27.56
CA GLY A 139 -23.33 -41.34 27.13
C GLY A 139 -22.98 -42.70 27.75
N GLU A 140 -21.70 -43.07 27.78
CA GLU A 140 -21.24 -44.31 28.41
C GLU A 140 -21.50 -44.32 29.92
N LEU A 141 -21.28 -43.20 30.60
CA LEU A 141 -21.58 -43.05 32.03
C LEU A 141 -23.08 -43.21 32.30
N ALA A 142 -23.93 -42.53 31.52
CA ALA A 142 -25.38 -42.64 31.66
C ALA A 142 -25.88 -44.08 31.42
N ALA A 143 -25.34 -44.77 30.40
CA ALA A 143 -25.66 -46.18 30.16
C ALA A 143 -25.20 -47.08 31.31
N GLY A 144 -24.02 -46.84 31.86
CA GLY A 144 -23.50 -47.54 33.03
C GLY A 144 -24.38 -47.36 34.28
N ASP A 145 -24.91 -46.17 34.50
CA ASP A 145 -25.83 -45.90 35.61
C ASP A 145 -27.18 -46.62 35.42
N CYS A 146 -27.75 -46.59 34.20
CA CYS A 146 -28.95 -47.38 33.89
C CYS A 146 -28.75 -48.88 34.09
N LEU A 147 -27.61 -49.44 33.66
CA LEU A 147 -27.29 -50.86 33.87
C LEU A 147 -27.16 -51.19 35.35
N ARG A 148 -26.50 -50.34 36.12
CA ARG A 148 -26.32 -50.53 37.56
C ARG A 148 -27.65 -50.53 38.30
N ASP A 149 -28.56 -49.62 37.94
CA ASP A 149 -29.88 -49.57 38.54
C ASP A 149 -30.76 -50.75 38.10
N GLY A 150 -30.63 -51.20 36.84
CA GLY A 150 -31.21 -52.46 36.38
C GLY A 150 -30.74 -53.67 37.20
N PHE A 151 -29.44 -53.81 37.42
CA PHE A 151 -28.90 -54.90 38.24
C PHE A 151 -29.32 -54.82 39.71
N LYS A 152 -29.43 -53.62 40.29
CA LYS A 152 -29.98 -53.47 41.66
C LYS A 152 -31.43 -53.92 41.71
N PHE A 153 -32.25 -53.52 40.74
CA PHE A 153 -33.65 -53.92 40.67
C PHE A 153 -33.81 -55.43 40.53
N ASP A 154 -33.05 -56.05 39.62
CA ASP A 154 -33.05 -57.50 39.44
C ASP A 154 -32.59 -58.21 40.70
N LYS A 155 -31.51 -57.75 41.33
CA LYS A 155 -31.00 -58.29 42.60
C LYS A 155 -32.08 -58.27 43.69
N GLU A 156 -32.76 -57.14 43.88
CA GLU A 156 -33.85 -57.03 44.85
C GLU A 156 -35.02 -57.98 44.52
N LYS A 157 -35.37 -58.11 43.23
CA LYS A 157 -36.42 -59.02 42.78
C LYS A 157 -36.07 -60.48 43.06
N TYR A 158 -34.83 -60.89 42.77
CA TYR A 158 -34.34 -62.25 43.07
C TYR A 158 -34.33 -62.52 44.57
N LEU A 159 -33.82 -61.59 45.39
CA LEU A 159 -33.82 -61.73 46.85
C LEU A 159 -35.23 -61.92 47.41
N ARG A 160 -36.20 -61.12 46.96
CA ARG A 160 -37.62 -61.28 47.34
C ARG A 160 -38.16 -62.66 46.93
N GLY A 161 -37.78 -63.16 45.75
CA GLY A 161 -38.15 -64.50 45.29
C GLY A 161 -37.62 -65.62 46.17
N LEU A 162 -36.32 -65.57 46.52
CA LEU A 162 -35.67 -66.53 47.41
C LEU A 162 -36.29 -66.51 48.81
N GLN A 163 -36.57 -65.33 49.34
CA GLN A 163 -37.27 -65.18 50.62
C GLN A 163 -38.62 -65.89 50.60
N LYS A 164 -39.43 -65.65 49.57
CA LYS A 164 -40.75 -66.29 49.41
C LYS A 164 -40.63 -67.82 49.28
N LEU A 165 -39.59 -68.32 48.60
CA LEU A 165 -39.36 -69.76 48.48
C LEU A 165 -39.01 -70.38 49.84
N GLY A 166 -38.15 -69.71 50.63
CA GLY A 166 -37.82 -70.13 52.00
C GLY A 166 -39.05 -70.19 52.91
N GLU A 167 -39.93 -69.20 52.80
CA GLU A 167 -41.22 -69.17 53.52
C GLU A 167 -42.10 -70.38 53.14
N ILE A 168 -42.20 -70.72 51.85
CA ILE A 168 -42.98 -71.89 51.38
C ILE A 168 -42.39 -73.20 51.92
N MET A 169 -41.07 -73.33 51.96
CA MET A 169 -40.36 -74.53 52.41
C MET A 169 -40.30 -74.67 53.95
N LYS A 170 -40.98 -73.76 54.67
CA LYS A 170 -41.01 -73.67 56.14
C LYS A 170 -39.59 -73.62 56.73
N MET A 171 -38.66 -72.94 56.05
CA MET A 171 -37.37 -72.62 56.62
C MET A 171 -37.56 -71.43 57.55
N ASP A 172 -37.31 -71.61 58.84
CA ASP A 172 -37.40 -70.51 59.81
C ASP A 172 -36.38 -69.43 59.44
N ARG A 173 -36.90 -68.31 58.91
CA ARG A 173 -36.21 -67.09 58.47
C ARG A 173 -34.81 -67.35 57.91
N ILE A 174 -34.73 -67.63 56.61
CA ILE A 174 -33.49 -67.40 55.88
C ILE A 174 -33.11 -65.93 56.12
N SER A 175 -32.03 -65.70 56.86
CA SER A 175 -31.59 -64.35 57.17
C SER A 175 -31.10 -63.70 55.88
N LEU A 176 -31.69 -62.56 55.51
CA LEU A 176 -31.26 -61.73 54.37
C LEU A 176 -29.77 -61.32 54.45
N ASP A 177 -29.13 -61.48 55.62
CA ASP A 177 -27.72 -61.18 55.87
C ASP A 177 -26.74 -62.30 55.46
N LEU A 178 -27.21 -63.50 55.07
CA LEU A 178 -26.31 -64.59 54.65
C LEU A 178 -25.65 -64.34 53.28
N GLY A 179 -26.14 -63.36 52.52
CA GLY A 179 -25.74 -63.15 51.13
C GLY A 179 -26.48 -64.08 50.16
N LEU A 180 -26.48 -63.72 48.88
CA LEU A 180 -27.22 -64.42 47.82
C LEU A 180 -26.83 -65.90 47.70
N ASP A 181 -25.52 -66.17 47.64
CA ASP A 181 -25.00 -67.52 47.37
C ASP A 181 -25.34 -68.47 48.52
N MET A 182 -25.11 -68.05 49.76
CA MET A 182 -25.43 -68.87 50.95
C MET A 182 -26.94 -69.08 51.12
N THR A 183 -27.76 -68.10 50.73
CA THR A 183 -29.22 -68.24 50.72
C THR A 183 -29.67 -69.30 49.72
N MET A 184 -29.04 -69.32 48.53
CA MET A 184 -29.33 -70.30 47.50
C MET A 184 -28.92 -71.71 47.93
N ASP A 185 -27.70 -71.88 48.46
CA ASP A 185 -27.20 -73.18 48.92
C ASP A 185 -28.09 -73.76 50.04
N ALA A 186 -28.52 -72.93 50.99
CA ALA A 186 -29.42 -73.36 52.06
C ALA A 186 -30.79 -73.84 51.54
N LEU A 187 -31.34 -73.16 50.53
CA LEU A 187 -32.58 -73.57 49.88
C LEU A 187 -32.44 -74.90 49.14
N VAL A 188 -31.31 -75.11 48.44
CA VAL A 188 -31.02 -76.37 47.74
C VAL A 188 -30.93 -77.53 48.71
N VAL A 189 -30.14 -77.39 49.77
CA VAL A 189 -30.01 -78.43 50.81
C VAL A 189 -31.36 -78.76 51.42
N ARG A 190 -32.21 -77.75 51.67
CA ARG A 190 -33.56 -78.00 52.17
C ARG A 190 -34.43 -78.73 51.16
N ALA A 191 -34.33 -78.39 49.88
CA ALA A 191 -35.09 -79.05 48.83
C ALA A 191 -34.73 -80.53 48.70
N GLU A 192 -33.45 -80.87 48.86
CA GLU A 192 -32.97 -82.27 48.86
C GLU A 192 -33.42 -83.07 50.08
N GLN A 193 -33.80 -82.40 51.17
CA GLN A 193 -34.27 -83.02 52.43
C GLN A 193 -35.80 -83.21 52.50
N LEU A 194 -36.55 -82.67 51.54
CA LEU A 194 -38.01 -82.77 51.46
C LEU A 194 -38.43 -83.96 50.58
#